data_AF-A0A317J9P9-F1
#
_entry.id   AF-A0A317J9P9-F1
#
_cell.length_a   1.000
_cell.length_b   1.000
_cell.length_c   1.000
_cell.angle_alpha   90.00
_cell.angle_beta   90.00
_cell.angle_gamma   90.00
#
_symmetry.space_group_name_H-M   'P 1'
#
loop_
_entity.id
_entity.type
_entity.pdbx_description
1 polymer ?
#
loop_
_entity_poly.entity_id
_entity_poly.type
_entity_poly.pdbx_seq_one_letter_code
_entity_poly.pdbx_strand_id
1 'polypeptide(L)' 'MAKSKQDDLIKYDSRMIEINIARGLLTREEYLKYLADLPDNSSIAVPLILDDEDSRESERH' A
#
# COMPACT_ATOMS: atom_id res chain seq x y z
N MET A 1 -14.26 -10.74 13.87
CA MET A 1 -14.37 -10.53 12.41
C MET A 1 -12.95 -10.50 11.86
N ALA A 2 -12.58 -11.48 11.04
CA ALA A 2 -11.25 -11.50 10.43
C ALA A 2 -11.21 -10.42 9.34
N LYS A 3 -10.37 -9.38 9.51
CA LYS A 3 -10.11 -8.39 8.46
C LYS A 3 -9.39 -9.13 7.33
N SER A 4 -9.99 -9.17 6.15
CA SER A 4 -9.39 -9.84 5.00
C SER A 4 -8.17 -9.04 4.55
N LYS A 5 -7.11 -9.68 4.05
CA LYS A 5 -5.96 -9.00 3.44
C LYS A 5 -6.38 -8.06 2.28
N GLN A 6 -7.55 -8.31 1.68
CA GLN A 6 -8.15 -7.42 0.68
C GLN A 6 -8.59 -6.07 1.28
N ASP A 7 -9.07 -6.04 2.52
CA ASP A 7 -9.50 -4.80 3.17
C ASP A 7 -8.33 -3.84 3.42
N ASP A 8 -7.12 -4.39 3.61
CA ASP A 8 -5.91 -3.59 3.76
C ASP A 8 -5.38 -3.10 2.39
N LEU A 9 -5.54 -3.87 1.31
CA LEU A 9 -5.21 -3.41 -0.05
C LEU A 9 -6.12 -2.26 -0.51
N ILE A 10 -7.39 -2.26 -0.09
CA ILE A 10 -8.36 -1.22 -0.43
C ILE A 10 -7.99 0.14 0.18
N LYS A 11 -7.26 0.17 1.31
CA LYS A 11 -6.87 1.43 1.99
C LYS A 11 -5.84 2.25 1.22
N TYR A 12 -5.11 1.64 0.29
CA TYR A 12 -3.99 2.28 -0.41
C TYR A 12 -4.29 2.55 -1.90
N ASP A 13 -5.45 2.12 -2.41
CA ASP A 13 -5.85 2.46 -3.78
C ASP A 13 -6.47 3.86 -3.83
N SER A 14 -5.71 4.80 -4.39
CA SER A 14 -6.15 6.18 -4.67
C SER A 14 -7.51 6.28 -5.35
N ARG A 15 -7.85 5.35 -6.27
CA ARG A 15 -9.14 5.34 -6.97
C ARG A 15 -10.29 4.98 -6.04
N MET A 16 -10.06 4.05 -5.11
CA MET A 16 -11.06 3.66 -4.12
C MET A 16 -11.33 4.81 -3.14
N ILE A 17 -10.28 5.55 -2.76
CA ILE A 17 -10.40 6.74 -1.92
C ILE A 17 -11.26 7.80 -2.63
N GLU A 18 -10.97 8.10 -3.90
CA GLU A 18 -11.76 9.07 -4.69
C GLU A 18 -13.22 8.63 -4.85
N ILE A 19 -13.47 7.35 -5.11
CA ILE A 19 -14.83 6.80 -5.20
C ILE A 19 -15.58 6.96 -3.87
N ASN A 20 -14.93 6.68 -2.74
CA ASN A 20 -15.56 6.81 -1.42
C ASN A 20 -15.85 8.28 -1.07
N ILE A 21 -14.99 9.21 -1.50
CA ILE A 21 -15.25 10.65 -1.39
C ILE A 21 -16.45 11.06 -2.25
N ALA A 22 -16.49 10.62 -3.51
CA ALA A 22 -17.59 10.91 -4.42
C ALA A 22 -18.94 10.32 -3.94
N ARG A 23 -18.90 9.20 -3.20
CA ARG A 23 -20.07 8.57 -2.58
C ARG A 23 -20.47 9.19 -1.23
N GLY A 24 -19.69 10.12 -0.69
CA GLY A 24 -19.93 10.72 0.62
C GLY A 24 -19.69 9.77 1.80
N LEU A 25 -18.99 8.65 1.58
CA LEU A 25 -18.65 7.67 2.61
C LEU A 25 -17.41 8.08 3.41
N LEU A 26 -16.61 8.99 2.86
CA LEU A 26 -15.40 9.53 3.46
C LEU A 26 -15.29 11.01 3.04
N THR A 27 -15.02 11.91 3.97
CA THR A 27 -14.72 13.29 3.62
C THR A 27 -13.23 13.46 3.30
N ARG A 28 -12.90 14.50 2.53
CA ARG A 28 -11.50 14.82 2.21
C ARG A 28 -10.70 15.18 3.46
N GLU A 29 -11.35 15.82 4.44
CA GLU A 29 -10.75 16.19 5.72
C GLU A 29 -10.39 14.95 6.56
N GLU A 30 -11.30 13.97 6.65
CA GLU A 30 -11.03 12.70 7.34
C GLU A 30 -9.89 11.93 6.69
N TYR A 31 -9.82 11.92 5.35
CA TYR A 31 -8.72 11.29 4.63
C TYR A 31 -7.37 11.96 4.92
N LEU A 32 -7.32 13.30 4.90
CA LEU A 32 -6.09 14.04 5.21
C LEU A 32 -5.64 13.82 6.65
N LYS A 33 -6.58 13.76 7.60
CA LYS A 33 -6.28 13.45 8.99
C LYS A 33 -5.70 12.04 9.14
N TYR A 34 -6.28 11.06 8.45
CA TYR A 34 -5.75 9.70 8.43
C TYR A 34 -4.31 9.65 7.88
N LEU A 35 -4.01 10.37 6.80
CA LEU A 35 -2.65 10.45 6.26
C LEU A 35 -1.65 11.09 7.24
N ALA A 36 -2.08 12.13 7.96
CA ALA A 36 -1.24 12.80 8.95
C ALA A 36 -0.97 11.91 10.18
N ASP A 37 -1.89 11.01 10.52
CA ASP A 37 -1.76 10.05 11.63
C ASP A 37 -0.95 8.80 11.25
N LEU A 38 -0.54 8.64 9.98
CA LEU A 38 0.28 7.49 9.57
C LEU A 38 1.69 7.59 10.16
N PRO A 39 2.22 6.48 10.70
CA PRO A 39 3.58 6.46 11.22
C PRO A 39 4.58 6.70 10.08
N ASP A 40 5.57 7.54 10.36
CA ASP A 40 6.68 7.77 9.43
C ASP A 40 7.60 6.54 9.39
N ASN A 41 7.35 5.67 8.42
CA ASN A 41 8.13 4.46 8.20
C ASN A 41 9.36 4.69 7.31
N SER A 42 9.69 5.95 6.96
CA SER A 42 10.87 6.26 6.14
C SER A 42 12.17 5.75 6.75
N SER A 43 12.24 5.72 8.08
CA SER A 43 13.40 5.26 8.85
C SER A 43 13.57 3.73 8.88
N ILE A 44 12.51 2.98 8.52
CA ILE A 44 12.45 1.50 8.56
C ILE A 44 12.42 0.92 7.13
N ALA A 45 12.48 1.78 6.10
CA ALA A 45 12.46 1.34 4.72
C ALA A 45 13.72 0.52 4.40
N VAL A 46 13.54 -0.79 4.20
CA VAL A 46 14.60 -1.66 3.67
C VAL A 46 14.67 -1.42 2.16
N PRO A 47 15.87 -1.23 1.58
CA PRO A 47 16.03 -1.11 0.14
C PRO A 47 15.41 -2.31 -0.57
N LEU A 48 14.53 -2.06 -1.53
CA LEU A 48 14.04 -3.12 -2.42
C LEU A 48 15.18 -3.48 -3.36
N ILE A 49 15.89 -4.56 -3.06
CA ILE A 49 16.85 -5.17 -3.99
C ILE A 49 16.01 -5.95 -4.99
N LEU A 50 15.92 -5.43 -6.22
CA LEU A 50 15.41 -6.19 -7.35
C LEU A 50 16.57 -7.08 -7.79
N ASP A 51 16.53 -8.36 -7.41
CA ASP A 51 17.42 -9.34 -8.02
C ASP A 51 17.06 -9.40 -9.51
N ASP A 52 17.95 -8.89 -10.36
CA ASP A 52 17.85 -9.10 -11.80
C ASP A 52 17.82 -10.63 -12.03
N GLU A 53 16.75 -11.13 -12.65
CA GLU A 53 16.52 -12.54 -12.96
C GLU A 53 17.52 -13.11 -13.99
N ASP A 54 18.78 -12.65 -14.04
CA ASP A 54 19.83 -13.20 -14.90
C ASP A 54 20.60 -14.37 -14.24
N SER A 55 20.27 -14.73 -13.00
CA SER A 55 20.99 -15.79 -12.25
C SER A 55 20.34 -17.17 -12.30
N ARG A 56 19.24 -17.38 -13.05
CA ARG A 56 18.53 -18.68 -13.10
C ARG A 56 19.13 -19.73 -14.05
N GLU A 57 20.27 -19.46 -14.69
CA GLU A 57 20.85 -20.37 -15.71
C GLU A 57 22.21 -21.00 -15.32
N SER A 58 22.59 -21.07 -14.04
CA SER A 58 23.88 -21.69 -13.62
C SER A 58 23.78 -22.90 -12.69
N GLU A 59 22.60 -23.47 -12.43
CA GLU A 59 22.44 -24.70 -11.62
C GLU A 59 22.07 -25.97 -12.43
N ARG A 60 22.41 -26.01 -13.72
CA ARG A 60 22.31 -27.23 -14.53
C ARG A 60 23.59 -27.50 -15.31
N HIS A 61 24.69 -27.85 -14.62
CA HIS A 61 25.80 -28.57 -15.24
C HIS A 61 26.54 -29.42 -14.20
#